data_AF-A0A811SPQ7-F1
#
_entry.id   AF-A0A811SPQ7-F1
#
_cell.length_a   1.000
_cell.length_b   1.000
_cell.length_c   1.000
_cell.angle_alpha   90.00
_cell.angle_beta   90.00
_cell.angle_gamma   90.00
#
_symmetry.space_group_name_H-M   'P 1'
#
loop_
_entity.id
_entity.type
_entity.pdbx_description
1 polymer ?
#
loop_
_entity_poly.entity_id
_entity_poly.type
_entity_poly.pdbx_seq_one_letter_code
_entity_poly.pdbx_strand_id
1 'polypeptide(L)'
;MDHGGGGSIWIRAAVAVAAGAAIAARAVRRKSVDSSAVFVGVPAMVAHTIAGYRFAGLLLVFFFTSSRVTRVGEARKRALDPEFKEGGQRSW
;
A
#
# COMPACT_ATOMS: atom_id res chain seq x y z
N MET A 1 26.74 20.40 -15.08
CA MET A 1 25.82 21.51 -14.76
C MET A 1 24.57 21.28 -15.58
N ASP A 2 23.76 20.37 -15.08
CA ASP A 2 22.74 19.64 -15.81
C ASP A 2 21.39 20.16 -15.31
N HIS A 3 20.86 21.14 -16.05
CA HIS A 3 19.57 21.80 -15.81
C HIS A 3 18.36 20.92 -16.22
N GLY A 4 18.43 19.60 -16.03
CA GLY A 4 17.39 18.64 -16.45
C GLY A 4 16.57 17.99 -15.31
N GLY A 5 16.92 18.21 -14.05
CA GLY A 5 16.38 17.43 -12.92
C GLY A 5 14.93 17.76 -12.52
N GLY A 6 14.52 19.03 -12.64
CA GLY A 6 13.28 19.54 -12.01
C GLY A 6 12.00 18.96 -12.59
N GLY A 7 11.83 18.96 -13.92
CA GLY A 7 10.60 18.49 -14.57
C GLY A 7 10.32 17.00 -14.33
N SER A 8 11.38 16.19 -14.28
CA SER A 8 11.24 14.78 -13.94
C SER A 8 10.69 14.62 -12.52
N ILE A 9 11.25 15.33 -11.52
CA ILE A 9 10.90 15.17 -10.10
C ILE A 9 9.41 15.46 -9.80
N TRP A 10 8.79 16.38 -10.54
CA TRP A 10 7.38 16.71 -10.37
C TRP A 10 6.45 15.65 -10.95
N ILE A 11 6.75 15.14 -12.16
CA ILE A 11 6.02 14.00 -12.76
C ILE A 11 6.14 12.78 -11.83
N ARG A 12 7.36 12.59 -11.33
CA ARG A 12 7.75 11.56 -10.40
C ARG A 12 6.95 11.58 -9.10
N ALA A 13 6.76 12.77 -8.53
CA ALA A 13 5.93 12.98 -7.34
C ALA A 13 4.44 12.80 -7.63
N ALA A 14 3.94 13.31 -8.76
CA ALA A 14 2.53 13.19 -9.14
C ALA A 14 2.09 11.72 -9.29
N VAL A 15 2.91 10.89 -9.94
CA VAL A 15 2.65 9.45 -10.07
C VAL A 15 2.65 8.75 -8.71
N ALA A 16 3.59 9.11 -7.81
CA ALA A 16 3.66 8.55 -6.46
C ALA A 16 2.40 8.86 -5.65
N VAL A 17 1.93 10.12 -5.71
CA VAL A 17 0.73 10.58 -5.02
C VAL A 17 -0.51 9.89 -5.57
N ALA A 18 -0.66 9.81 -6.89
CA ALA A 18 -1.80 9.13 -7.53
C ALA A 18 -1.83 7.63 -7.20
N ALA A 19 -0.69 6.95 -7.26
CA ALA A 19 -0.58 5.54 -6.89
C ALA A 19 -0.90 5.34 -5.39
N GLY A 20 -0.30 6.14 -4.51
CA GLY A 20 -0.57 6.09 -3.07
C GLY A 20 -2.04 6.32 -2.73
N ALA A 21 -2.69 7.31 -3.38
CA ALA A 21 -4.10 7.60 -3.20
C ALA A 21 -5.01 6.45 -3.69
N ALA A 22 -4.71 5.85 -4.85
CA ALA A 22 -5.44 4.70 -5.36
C ALA A 22 -5.34 3.48 -4.42
N ILE A 23 -4.15 3.23 -3.89
CA ILE A 23 -3.90 2.14 -2.93
C ILE A 23 -4.64 2.41 -1.61
N ALA A 24 -4.56 3.63 -1.08
CA ALA A 24 -5.27 4.02 0.13
C ALA A 24 -6.79 3.90 -0.03
N ALA A 25 -7.36 4.45 -1.11
CA ALA A 25 -8.79 4.34 -1.41
C ALA A 25 -9.25 2.89 -1.52
N ARG A 26 -8.43 2.03 -2.17
CA ARG A 26 -8.68 0.59 -2.29
C ARG A 26 -8.66 -0.11 -0.94
N ALA A 27 -7.71 0.24 -0.07
CA ALA A 27 -7.50 -0.37 1.23
C ALA A 27 -8.60 0.01 2.24
N VAL A 28 -9.00 1.29 2.26
CA VAL A 28 -10.12 1.80 3.07
C VAL A 28 -11.44 1.16 2.64
N ARG A 29 -11.72 1.08 1.32
CA ARG A 29 -12.93 0.41 0.80
C ARG A 29 -13.01 -1.08 1.14
N ARG A 30 -11.88 -1.71 1.44
CA ARG A 30 -11.80 -3.13 1.82
C ARG A 30 -11.80 -3.33 3.35
N LYS A 31 -11.94 -2.27 4.15
CA LYS A 31 -11.72 -2.26 5.61
C LYS A 31 -10.42 -2.98 6.04
N SER A 32 -9.41 -2.93 5.17
CA SER A 32 -8.19 -3.72 5.32
C SER A 32 -7.04 -2.91 5.96
N VAL A 33 -7.27 -1.65 6.30
CA VAL A 33 -6.27 -0.70 6.74
C VAL A 33 -6.93 0.30 7.69
N ASP A 34 -6.28 0.53 8.83
CA ASP A 34 -6.67 1.55 9.81
C ASP A 34 -5.99 2.89 9.52
N SER A 35 -6.53 3.98 10.07
CA SER A 35 -6.07 5.36 9.87
C SER A 35 -4.57 5.54 10.16
N SER A 36 -4.04 4.83 11.16
CA SER A 36 -2.63 4.84 11.54
C SER A 36 -1.73 4.24 10.46
N ALA A 37 -2.17 3.15 9.82
CA ALA A 37 -1.43 2.50 8.74
C ALA A 37 -1.35 3.39 7.49
N VAL A 38 -2.39 4.19 7.22
CA VAL A 38 -2.35 5.20 6.15
C VAL A 38 -1.33 6.29 6.45
N PHE A 39 -1.32 6.81 7.68
CA PHE A 39 -0.40 7.88 8.10
C PHE A 39 1.08 7.48 8.00
N VAL A 40 1.41 6.21 8.23
CA VAL A 40 2.79 5.72 8.12
C VAL A 40 3.12 5.27 6.69
N GLY A 41 2.17 4.62 6.02
CA GLY A 41 2.38 4.05 4.68
C GLY A 41 2.55 5.08 3.58
N VAL A 42 1.84 6.22 3.65
CA VAL A 42 1.90 7.26 2.62
C VAL A 42 3.28 7.97 2.60
N PRO A 43 3.84 8.47 3.72
CA PRO A 43 5.18 9.03 3.74
C PRO A 43 6.26 8.02 3.32
N ALA A 44 6.14 6.76 3.75
CA ALA A 44 7.07 5.71 3.37
C ALA A 44 7.07 5.51 1.84
N MET A 45 5.91 5.43 1.19
CA MET A 45 5.81 5.31 -0.26
C MET A 45 6.40 6.52 -1.01
N VAL A 46 6.19 7.74 -0.49
CA VAL A 46 6.77 8.96 -1.07
C VAL A 46 8.30 8.93 -1.00
N ALA A 47 8.87 8.60 0.17
CA ALA A 47 10.32 8.50 0.36
C ALA A 47 10.96 7.46 -0.59
N HIS A 48 10.33 6.29 -0.73
CA HIS A 48 10.81 5.22 -1.61
C HIS A 48 10.72 5.60 -3.09
N THR A 49 9.68 6.34 -3.48
CA THR A 49 9.52 6.77 -4.87
C THR A 49 10.54 7.85 -5.26
N ILE A 50 10.90 8.72 -4.32
CA ILE A 50 11.98 9.71 -4.48
C ILE A 50 13.33 8.99 -4.62
N ALA A 51 13.59 7.97 -3.78
CA ALA A 51 14.83 7.18 -3.83
C ALA A 51 14.97 6.36 -5.13
N GLY A 52 13.87 5.87 -5.73
CA GLY A 52 13.90 5.23 -7.04
C GLY A 52 12.67 4.39 -7.38
N TYR A 53 12.17 4.51 -8.62
CA TYR A 53 10.97 3.79 -9.09
C TYR A 53 11.06 2.28 -9.03
N ARG A 54 12.23 1.74 -9.36
CA ARG A 54 12.40 0.28 -9.43
C ARG A 54 12.20 -0.33 -8.05
N PHE A 55 12.74 0.29 -7.02
CA PHE A 55 12.63 -0.19 -5.65
C PHE A 55 11.21 -0.02 -5.10
N ALA A 56 10.58 1.15 -5.31
CA ALA A 56 9.18 1.37 -4.94
C ALA A 56 8.22 0.39 -5.63
N GLY A 57 8.44 0.13 -6.93
CA GLY A 57 7.66 -0.84 -7.71
C GLY A 57 7.80 -2.26 -7.18
N LEU A 58 9.02 -2.71 -6.86
CA LEU A 58 9.27 -4.03 -6.28
C LEU A 58 8.59 -4.19 -4.91
N LEU A 59 8.65 -3.17 -4.05
CA LEU A 59 7.97 -3.18 -2.76
C LEU A 59 6.46 -3.26 -2.91
N LEU A 60 5.86 -2.53 -3.85
CA LEU A 60 4.44 -2.62 -4.13
C LEU A 60 4.03 -4.02 -4.59
N VAL A 61 4.76 -4.58 -5.56
CA VAL A 61 4.48 -5.93 -6.07
C VAL A 61 4.60 -6.97 -4.95
N PHE A 62 5.66 -6.89 -4.15
CA PHE A 62 5.86 -7.76 -2.99
C PHE A 62 4.70 -7.65 -1.99
N PHE A 63 4.35 -6.42 -1.61
CA PHE A 63 3.29 -6.16 -0.64
C PHE A 63 1.92 -6.65 -1.12
N PHE A 64 1.55 -6.36 -2.37
CA PHE A 64 0.27 -6.80 -2.93
C PHE A 64 0.19 -8.31 -3.11
N THR A 65 1.29 -8.93 -3.53
CA THR A 65 1.35 -10.38 -3.73
C THR A 65 1.20 -11.09 -2.39
N SER A 66 2.01 -10.70 -1.40
CA SER A 66 1.94 -11.25 -0.04
C SER A 66 0.54 -11.06 0.58
N SER A 67 -0.02 -9.84 0.46
CA SER A 67 -1.35 -9.51 0.96
C SER A 67 -2.50 -10.30 0.31
N ARG A 68 -2.36 -10.69 -0.97
CA ARG A 68 -3.34 -11.57 -1.62
C ARG A 68 -3.25 -12.99 -1.08
N VAL A 69 -2.03 -13.50 -0.89
CA VAL A 69 -1.81 -14.86 -0.37
C VAL A 69 -2.40 -14.99 1.03
N THR A 70 -2.15 -14.02 1.91
CA THR A 70 -2.71 -14.04 3.27
C THR A 70 -4.24 -13.94 3.29
N ARG A 71 -4.84 -13.12 2.43
CA ARG A 71 -6.31 -13.01 2.32
C ARG A 71 -7.00 -14.27 1.79
N VAL A 72 -6.35 -15.04 0.92
CA VAL A 72 -6.90 -16.33 0.47
C VAL A 72 -6.95 -17.32 1.64
N GLY A 73 -5.93 -17.29 2.51
CA GLY A 73 -5.93 -18.06 3.76
C GLY A 73 -7.06 -17.63 4.71
N GLU A 74 -7.25 -16.33 4.89
CA GLU A 74 -8.36 -15.77 5.68
C GLU A 74 -9.74 -16.15 5.12
N ALA A 75 -9.94 -16.06 3.80
CA ALA A 75 -11.20 -16.43 3.17
C ALA A 75 -11.57 -17.90 3.41
N ARG A 76 -10.56 -18.79 3.39
CA ARG A 76 -10.76 -20.21 3.72
C ARG A 76 -11.08 -20.43 5.19
N LYS A 77 -10.48 -19.65 6.10
CA LYS A 77 -10.80 -19.69 7.54
C LYS A 77 -12.20 -19.14 7.83
N ARG A 78 -12.63 -18.06 7.17
CA ARG A 78 -13.99 -17.51 7.27
C ARG A 78 -15.07 -18.51 6.89
N ALA A 79 -14.80 -19.36 5.90
CA ALA A 79 -15.75 -20.39 5.47
C ALA A 79 -15.89 -21.55 6.48
N LEU A 80 -14.92 -21.70 7.39
CA LEU A 80 -14.84 -22.83 8.34
C LEU A 80 -15.12 -22.42 9.78
N ASP A 81 -14.98 -21.14 10.12
CA ASP A 81 -15.10 -20.62 11.47
C ASP A 81 -16.22 -19.56 11.56
N PRO A 82 -17.33 -19.83 12.26
CA PRO A 82 -18.44 -18.88 12.42
C PRO A 82 -18.10 -17.66 13.30
N GLU A 83 -16.98 -17.67 14.04
CA GLU A 83 -16.54 -16.53 14.87
C GLU A 83 -15.41 -15.71 14.20
N PHE A 84 -15.22 -15.90 12.89
CA PHE A 84 -14.11 -15.29 12.16
C PHE A 84 -14.19 -13.75 12.13
N LYS A 85 -13.26 -13.10 12.84
CA LYS A 85 -13.04 -11.65 12.76
C LYS A 85 -12.27 -11.30 11.48
N GLU A 86 -12.85 -10.40 10.68
CA GLU A 86 -12.32 -10.03 9.36
C GLU A 86 -11.18 -9.02 9.47
N GLY A 87 -10.00 -9.41 8.98
CA GLY A 87 -8.78 -8.65 9.20
C GLY A 87 -8.31 -8.72 10.65
N GLY A 88 -7.03 -8.44 10.87
CA GLY A 88 -6.38 -8.46 12.19
C GLY A 88 -6.87 -7.38 13.16
N GLN A 89 -8.18 -7.17 13.29
CA GLN A 89 -8.78 -6.41 14.38
C GLN A 89 -8.50 -7.13 15.70
N ARG A 90 -7.37 -6.76 16.29
CA ARG A 90 -7.03 -6.95 17.70
C ARG A 90 -7.23 -5.62 18.42
N SER A 91 -8.35 -4.94 18.17
CA SER A 91 -8.80 -3.91 19.09
C SER A 91 -9.29 -4.65 20.33
N TRP A 92 -8.52 -4.56 21.40
CA TRP A 92 -8.99 -4.88 22.74
C TRP A 92 -10.02 -3.83 23.19
#